data_AF-A0A6M3X6K6-F1
#
_entry.id   AF-A0A6M3X6K6-F1
#
_cell.length_a   1.000
_cell.length_b   1.000
_cell.length_c   1.000
_cell.angle_alpha   90.00
_cell.angle_beta   90.00
_cell.angle_gamma   90.00
#
_symmetry.space_group_name_H-M   'P 1'
#
loop_
_entity.id
_entity.type
_entity.pdbx_description
1 polymer ?
#
loop_
_entity_poly.entity_id
_entity_poly.type
_entity_poly.pdbx_seq_one_letter_code
_entity_poly.pdbx_strand_id
1 'polypeptide(L)'
;MKCKHWKKIPSCCVGDLVCAFNLNGDFDSDNWNCYLMNQLRDIAEENKVWSDDQYCSIIPYGEGGRFAVLYWYKSRGKTEKFWIIGWDENQHTMIRKGTEFDALEIVNEHVKRDDL
;
A
#
# COMPACT_ATOMS: atom_id res chain seq x y z
N MET A 1 17.10 -11.17 -3.07
CA MET A 1 16.36 -11.35 -4.34
C MET A 1 15.37 -10.19 -4.46
N LYS A 2 15.32 -9.48 -5.59
CA LYS A 2 14.58 -8.21 -5.77
C LYS A 2 13.09 -8.48 -6.04
N CYS A 3 12.18 -7.69 -5.49
CA CYS A 3 10.73 -7.75 -5.79
C CYS A 3 10.47 -7.83 -7.31
N LYS A 4 9.54 -8.70 -7.72
CA LYS A 4 9.20 -8.95 -9.14
C LYS A 4 8.71 -7.69 -9.87
N HIS A 5 8.24 -6.67 -9.13
CA HIS A 5 7.64 -5.44 -9.67
C HIS A 5 8.59 -4.23 -9.62
N TRP A 6 9.91 -4.44 -9.54
CA TRP A 6 10.91 -3.37 -9.55
C TRP A 6 10.97 -2.67 -10.92
N LYS A 7 10.01 -1.80 -11.25
CA LYS A 7 10.06 -0.93 -12.43
C LYS A 7 10.74 0.40 -12.08
N LYS A 8 11.55 0.88 -13.03
CA LYS A 8 12.45 2.04 -12.94
C LYS A 8 11.69 3.30 -12.49
N ILE A 9 12.06 3.83 -11.33
CA ILE A 9 11.65 5.15 -10.82
C ILE A 9 12.64 6.21 -11.36
N PRO A 10 12.22 7.47 -11.59
CA PRO A 10 13.11 8.53 -12.08
C PRO A 10 14.41 8.66 -11.28
N SER A 11 15.47 9.03 -12.00
CA SER A 11 16.88 8.98 -11.62
C SER A 11 17.25 9.64 -10.26
N CYS A 12 16.44 10.57 -9.74
CA CYS A 12 16.79 11.34 -8.55
C CYS A 12 16.75 10.55 -7.23
N CYS A 13 16.19 9.33 -7.19
CA CYS A 13 16.06 8.55 -5.93
C CYS A 13 16.49 7.07 -6.06
N VAL A 14 17.32 6.74 -7.06
CA VAL A 14 17.70 5.35 -7.39
C VAL A 14 18.51 4.66 -6.28
N GLY A 15 19.16 5.42 -5.39
CA GLY A 15 19.95 4.90 -4.27
C GLY A 15 19.12 4.39 -3.09
N ASP A 16 17.90 4.91 -2.92
CA ASP A 16 17.07 4.63 -1.74
C ASP A 16 15.89 3.69 -2.06
N LEU A 17 15.93 2.95 -3.17
CA LEU A 17 14.83 2.04 -3.52
C LEU A 17 14.83 0.80 -2.63
N VAL A 18 14.00 0.82 -1.59
CA VAL A 18 13.81 -0.30 -0.67
C VAL A 18 12.37 -0.81 -0.79
N CYS A 19 12.24 -2.08 -1.13
CA CYS A 19 10.94 -2.74 -1.26
C CYS A 19 10.24 -2.80 0.10
N ALA A 20 8.94 -2.50 0.13
CA ALA A 20 8.11 -2.60 1.33
C ALA A 20 7.65 -4.02 1.67
N PHE A 21 8.14 -5.02 0.94
CA PHE A 21 7.76 -6.41 1.16
C PHE A 21 9.02 -7.26 1.28
N ASN A 22 9.09 -8.05 2.36
CA ASN A 22 10.18 -9.00 2.60
C ASN A 22 10.06 -10.22 1.66
N LEU A 23 10.93 -11.22 1.83
CA LEU A 23 10.93 -12.43 0.99
C LEU A 23 9.67 -13.29 1.12
N ASN A 24 8.90 -13.12 2.20
CA ASN A 24 7.63 -13.81 2.43
C ASN A 24 6.43 -12.99 1.93
N GLY A 25 6.66 -11.78 1.43
CA GLY A 25 5.60 -10.86 1.01
C GLY A 25 4.97 -10.06 2.17
N ASP A 26 5.55 -10.10 3.37
CA ASP A 26 5.04 -9.33 4.51
C ASP A 26 5.48 -7.87 4.41
N PHE A 27 4.58 -6.95 4.77
CA PHE A 27 4.89 -5.53 4.81
C PHE A 27 6.00 -5.18 5.83
N ASP A 28 7.01 -4.47 5.34
CA ASP A 28 8.07 -3.84 6.10
C ASP A 28 7.99 -2.32 5.97
N SER A 29 7.93 -1.64 7.12
CA SER A 29 7.93 -0.19 7.19
C SER A 29 9.28 0.41 6.83
N ASP A 30 10.38 -0.34 6.82
CA ASP A 30 11.66 0.14 6.31
C ASP A 30 11.70 0.10 4.77
N ASN A 31 10.79 0.87 4.17
CA ASN A 31 10.68 1.01 2.74
C ASN A 31 10.95 2.44 2.33
N TRP A 32 11.47 2.60 1.13
CA TRP A 32 11.65 3.91 0.55
C TRP A 32 11.52 3.83 -0.96
N ASN A 33 10.62 4.65 -1.50
CA ASN A 33 10.20 4.64 -2.88
C ASN A 33 9.87 3.24 -3.41
N CYS A 34 9.24 2.39 -2.60
CA CYS A 34 8.76 1.10 -3.07
C CYS A 34 7.70 1.34 -4.16
N TYR A 35 7.96 0.83 -5.37
CA TYR A 35 7.11 1.06 -6.54
C TYR A 35 5.64 0.69 -6.30
N LEU A 36 5.39 -0.48 -5.70
CA LEU A 36 4.03 -0.94 -5.43
C LEU A 36 3.34 -0.04 -4.38
N MET A 37 4.04 0.29 -3.29
CA MET A 37 3.47 1.19 -2.27
C MET A 37 3.25 2.60 -2.79
N ASN A 38 4.09 3.08 -3.70
CA ASN A 38 3.88 4.38 -4.33
C ASN A 38 2.57 4.40 -5.13
N GLN A 39 2.29 3.37 -5.92
CA GLN A 39 0.98 3.26 -6.61
C GLN A 39 -0.18 3.18 -5.62
N LEU A 40 -0.05 2.41 -4.53
CA LEU A 40 -1.08 2.37 -3.50
C LEU A 40 -1.33 3.76 -2.91
N ARG A 41 -0.28 4.53 -2.62
CA ARG A 41 -0.43 5.90 -2.14
C ARG A 41 -1.10 6.78 -3.18
N ASP A 42 -0.72 6.69 -4.45
CA ASP A 42 -1.33 7.47 -5.53
C ASP A 42 -2.85 7.22 -5.57
N ILE A 43 -3.30 5.97 -5.41
CA ILE A 43 -4.73 5.62 -5.25
C ILE A 43 -5.30 6.24 -3.95
N ALA A 44 -4.54 6.20 -2.86
CA ALA A 44 -4.94 6.70 -1.56
C ALA A 44 -5.03 8.24 -1.48
N GLU A 45 -4.35 8.97 -2.38
CA GLU A 45 -4.22 10.43 -2.34
C GLU A 45 -5.57 11.15 -2.41
N GLU A 46 -6.54 10.56 -3.12
CA GLU A 46 -7.89 11.14 -3.29
C GLU A 46 -8.67 11.26 -1.98
N ASN A 47 -8.46 10.32 -1.06
CA ASN A 47 -9.23 10.19 0.19
C ASN A 47 -8.38 10.42 1.45
N LYS A 48 -7.17 10.97 1.30
CA LYS A 48 -6.27 11.15 2.43
C LYS A 48 -6.80 12.20 3.41
N VAL A 49 -6.61 11.91 4.70
CA VAL A 49 -6.80 12.84 5.80
C VAL A 49 -5.46 13.17 6.42
N TRP A 50 -5.32 14.40 6.94
CA TRP A 50 -4.11 14.88 7.57
C TRP A 50 -4.29 15.03 9.07
N SER A 51 -3.31 14.56 9.85
CA SER A 51 -3.24 14.76 11.31
C SER A 51 -1.80 14.69 11.76
N ASP A 52 -1.34 15.69 12.54
CA ASP A 52 -0.02 15.71 13.18
C ASP A 52 1.14 15.22 12.29
N ASP A 53 1.40 15.97 11.21
CA ASP A 53 2.45 15.67 10.24
C ASP A 53 2.28 14.38 9.41
N GLN A 54 1.12 13.73 9.51
CA GLN A 54 0.88 12.40 8.96
C GLN A 54 -0.36 12.38 8.07
N TYR A 55 -0.27 11.64 6.97
CA TYR A 55 -1.40 11.30 6.13
C TYR A 55 -1.91 9.90 6.47
N CYS A 56 -3.23 9.76 6.45
CA CYS A 56 -3.90 8.47 6.54
C CYS A 56 -4.92 8.38 5.41
N SER A 57 -5.12 7.20 4.84
CA SER A 57 -6.19 6.98 3.85
C SER A 57 -6.73 5.57 3.98
N ILE A 58 -8.01 5.42 3.64
CA ILE A 58 -8.73 4.15 3.66
C ILE A 58 -9.15 3.83 2.22
N ILE A 59 -8.71 2.69 1.70
CA ILE A 59 -9.03 2.21 0.36
C ILE A 59 -9.93 0.98 0.48
N PRO A 60 -11.20 1.04 0.04
CA PRO A 60 -12.03 -0.15 -0.07
C PRO A 60 -11.53 -1.04 -1.22
N TYR A 61 -11.48 -2.35 -1.03
CA TYR A 61 -11.10 -3.28 -2.10
C TYR A 61 -11.71 -4.66 -1.89
N GLY A 62 -11.74 -5.47 -2.94
CA GLY A 62 -12.29 -6.81 -2.95
C GLY A 62 -13.79 -6.88 -2.62
N GLU A 63 -14.27 -8.11 -2.48
CA GLU A 63 -15.63 -8.38 -1.99
C GLU A 63 -15.64 -8.57 -0.47
N GLY A 64 -16.80 -8.30 0.17
CA GLY A 64 -16.99 -8.59 1.59
C GLY A 64 -16.54 -7.50 2.57
N GLY A 65 -16.41 -6.25 2.12
CA GLY A 65 -16.16 -5.11 3.01
C GLY A 65 -14.75 -5.08 3.59
N ARG A 66 -13.73 -5.37 2.75
CA ARG A 66 -12.32 -5.22 3.12
C ARG A 66 -11.85 -3.80 2.82
N PHE A 67 -10.99 -3.31 3.70
CA PHE A 67 -10.41 -1.98 3.62
C PHE A 67 -8.91 -2.06 3.89
N ALA A 68 -8.13 -1.39 3.06
CA ALA A 68 -6.74 -1.10 3.34
C ALA A 68 -6.63 0.25 4.04
N VAL A 69 -5.85 0.31 5.12
CA VAL A 69 -5.49 1.55 5.81
C VAL A 69 -4.02 1.81 5.56
N LEU A 70 -3.73 2.94 4.92
CA LEU A 70 -2.38 3.42 4.64
C LEU A 70 -2.09 4.62 5.53
N TYR A 71 -0.87 4.65 6.07
CA TYR A 71 -0.40 5.75 6.91
C TYR A 71 1.04 6.11 6.54
N TRP A 72 1.31 7.39 6.31
CA TRP A 72 2.62 7.85 5.86
C TRP A 72 2.93 9.29 6.29
N TYR A 73 4.21 9.53 6.57
CA TYR A 73 4.70 10.83 7.03
C TYR A 73 4.94 11.77 5.85
N LYS A 74 4.09 12.81 5.75
CA LYS A 74 4.14 13.80 4.64
C LYS A 74 4.16 13.12 3.26
N SER A 75 4.41 13.86 2.18
CA SER A 75 4.65 13.25 0.87
C SER A 75 6.09 12.72 0.72
N ARG A 76 6.67 12.09 1.77
CA ARG A 76 7.97 11.41 1.66
C ARG A 76 7.76 10.00 1.11
N GLY A 77 8.71 9.47 0.34
CA GLY A 77 8.60 8.18 -0.39
C GLY A 77 8.41 6.91 0.46
N LYS A 78 8.11 7.03 1.75
CA LYS A 78 8.03 5.93 2.72
C LYS A 78 6.60 5.77 3.22
N THR A 79 6.09 4.54 3.20
CA THR A 79 4.84 4.19 3.88
C THR A 79 5.16 3.63 5.26
N GLU A 80 4.55 4.17 6.31
CA GLU A 80 4.84 3.75 7.69
C GLU A 80 3.95 2.61 8.15
N LYS A 81 2.67 2.59 7.73
CA LYS A 81 1.74 1.50 8.00
C LYS A 81 0.94 1.13 6.76
N PHE A 82 0.72 -0.18 6.63
CA PHE A 82 -0.22 -0.78 5.69
C PHE A 82 -0.96 -1.89 6.43
N TRP A 83 -2.23 -1.64 6.74
CA TRP A 83 -3.11 -2.57 7.48
C TRP A 83 -4.30 -2.95 6.62
N ILE A 84 -4.77 -4.18 6.80
CA ILE A 84 -6.02 -4.66 6.24
C ILE A 84 -7.02 -4.80 7.39
N ILE A 85 -8.21 -4.24 7.18
CA ILE A 85 -9.38 -4.37 8.04
C ILE A 85 -10.45 -5.10 7.24
N GLY A 86 -11.05 -6.12 7.81
CA GLY A 86 -12.15 -6.84 7.16
C GLY A 86 -12.74 -7.90 8.08
N TRP A 87 -13.29 -8.94 7.47
CA TRP A 87 -13.89 -10.07 8.16
C TRP A 87 -13.20 -11.38 7.76
N ASP A 88 -13.06 -12.30 8.71
CA ASP A 88 -12.65 -13.68 8.42
C ASP A 88 -13.85 -14.53 7.95
N GLU A 89 -13.60 -15.80 7.64
CA GLU A 89 -14.63 -16.76 7.20
C GLU A 89 -15.72 -17.01 8.25
N ASN A 90 -15.46 -16.69 9.52
CA ASN A 90 -16.39 -16.83 10.64
C ASN A 90 -17.05 -15.49 11.01
N GLN A 91 -16.90 -14.46 10.16
CA GLN A 91 -17.42 -13.11 10.39
C GLN A 91 -16.86 -12.41 11.64
N HIS A 92 -15.65 -12.76 12.06
CA HIS A 92 -14.92 -11.98 13.06
C HIS A 92 -14.14 -10.85 12.40
N THR A 93 -14.07 -9.69 13.07
CA THR A 93 -13.25 -8.58 12.61
C THR A 93 -11.77 -8.99 12.57
N MET A 94 -11.15 -8.88 11.40
CA MET A 94 -9.74 -9.12 11.19
C MET A 94 -9.02 -7.78 11.00
N ILE A 95 -7.95 -7.56 11.78
CA ILE A 95 -6.99 -6.48 11.54
C ILE A 95 -5.60 -7.11 11.44
N ARG A 96 -4.94 -6.98 10.29
CA ARG A 96 -3.59 -7.55 10.07
C ARG A 96 -2.75 -6.64 9.19
N LYS A 97 -1.43 -6.82 9.22
CA LYS A 97 -0.56 -6.15 8.24
C LYS A 97 -0.95 -6.58 6.83
N GLY A 98 -0.87 -5.64 5.90
CA GLY A 98 -1.00 -5.96 4.48
C GLY A 98 0.20 -6.74 3.97
N THR A 99 -0.03 -7.46 2.89
CA THR A 99 0.95 -8.28 2.18
C THR A 99 1.15 -7.75 0.77
N GLU A 100 2.19 -8.21 0.07
CA GLU A 100 2.39 -7.89 -1.36
C GLU A 100 1.16 -8.31 -2.19
N PHE A 101 0.50 -9.41 -1.79
CA PHE A 101 -0.71 -9.90 -2.45
C PHE A 101 -1.87 -8.90 -2.33
N ASP A 102 -2.15 -8.41 -1.12
CA ASP A 102 -3.21 -7.40 -0.91
C ASP A 102 -2.92 -6.13 -1.72
N ALA A 103 -1.67 -5.68 -1.72
CA ALA A 103 -1.28 -4.49 -2.45
C ALA A 103 -1.47 -4.64 -3.98
N LEU A 104 -1.12 -5.80 -4.53
CA LEU A 104 -1.37 -6.10 -5.94
C LEU A 104 -2.86 -6.21 -6.26
N GLU A 105 -3.66 -6.81 -5.39
CA GLU A 105 -5.11 -6.91 -5.54
C GLU A 105 -5.73 -5.50 -5.64
N ILE A 106 -5.42 -4.63 -4.68
CA ILE A 106 -5.90 -3.24 -4.64
C ILE A 106 -5.53 -2.47 -5.92
N VAL A 107 -4.26 -2.51 -6.31
CA VAL A 107 -3.79 -1.80 -7.51
C VAL A 107 -4.48 -2.31 -8.77
N ASN A 108 -4.60 -3.63 -8.92
CA ASN A 108 -5.23 -4.21 -10.10
C ASN A 108 -6.73 -3.90 -10.18
N GLU A 109 -7.43 -3.77 -9.05
CA GLU A 109 -8.84 -3.38 -9.04
C GLU A 109 -9.05 -1.91 -9.39
N HIS A 110 -8.19 -1.02 -8.89
CA HIS A 110 -8.34 0.43 -9.09
C HIS A 110 -7.84 0.87 -10.47
N VAL A 111 -6.75 0.30 -10.98
CA VAL A 111 -6.27 0.59 -12.34
C VAL A 111 -7.28 0.15 -13.40
N LYS A 112 -8.03 -0.93 -13.17
CA LYS A 112 -9.07 -1.39 -14.11
C LYS A 112 -10.33 -0.53 -14.11
N ARG A 113 -10.55 0.30 -13.08
CA ARG A 113 -11.74 1.17 -12.97
C ARG A 113 -11.61 2.46 -13.78
N ASP A 114 -10.40 2.90 -14.09
CA ASP A 114 -10.15 4.12 -14.87
C ASP A 114 -10.37 3.95 -16.39
N ASP A 115 -10.66 2.72 -16.84
CA ASP A 115 -10.90 2.36 -18.25
C ASP A 115 -12.42 2.16 -18.58
N LEU A 116 -13.34 2.55 -17.70
CA LEU A 116 -14.81 2.46 -17.88
C LEU A 116 -15.49 3.82 -17.74
#